data_AF-A0A351CFN2-F1
#
_entry.id   AF-A0A351CFN2-F1
#
_cell.length_a   1.000
_cell.length_b   1.000
_cell.length_c   1.000
_cell.angle_alpha   90.00
_cell.angle_beta   90.00
_cell.angle_gamma   90.00
#
_symmetry.space_group_name_H-M   'P 1'
#
loop_
_entity.id
_entity.type
_entity.pdbx_description
1 polymer ?
#
loop_
_entity_poly.entity_id
_entity_poly.type
_entity_poly.pdbx_seq_one_letter_code
_entity_poly.pdbx_strand_id
1 'polypeptide(L)'
;MGKKTIYGWTLTKDIVTHQNNTMPQRLKTDKTTSERPNWREYQAGLKWSAAKKRLFKSILKCSVLAFLLFIVAYRITSGVGEKSIPRLAADSFPSFNLGRSIDKKTVQTLLNHASFINLKNKSFDFVSNEHRFRVETSLNIELQNYLLSKLNTSTARYIGIVAMDPATGKILSMVSFDKTDPSDNPCLDNRFPAASIFKIITASAAIEKYGFSSDHVFTYNGMKHTLYKSQLKDRKTRYTNRITFKDAFAQSVNPVFGKIGALYLGKDTLEEYAKAFGFNKNIDFEIIVDPSCVALSNEPYQWAEIASGFNNKTKMSPLHGAMLASAIINQGQLLEPTIIDQIVNEKGR
;
A
#
# COMPACT_ATOMS: atom_id res chain seq x y z
N MET A 1 30.46 63.00 43.20
CA MET A 1 29.97 63.34 41.84
C MET A 1 30.61 62.37 40.84
N GLY A 2 29.79 61.57 40.17
CA GLY A 2 30.03 60.87 38.90
C GLY A 2 31.33 60.10 38.64
N LYS A 3 31.20 58.82 38.25
CA LYS A 3 31.28 58.41 36.84
C LYS A 3 30.95 56.91 36.67
N LYS A 4 30.08 56.61 35.70
CA LYS A 4 29.71 55.28 35.20
C LYS A 4 30.70 54.84 34.12
N THR A 5 31.05 53.55 34.08
CA THR A 5 31.48 52.78 32.88
C THR A 5 31.20 51.31 33.22
N ILE A 6 30.17 50.63 32.67
CA ILE A 6 29.99 49.98 31.35
C ILE A 6 30.87 48.73 31.13
N TYR A 7 30.14 47.63 30.88
CA TYR A 7 30.43 46.23 30.56
C TYR A 7 31.72 45.88 29.80
N GLY A 8 32.39 44.84 30.29
CA GLY A 8 33.25 43.94 29.51
C GLY A 8 33.23 42.55 30.17
N TRP A 9 32.69 41.53 29.48
CA TRP A 9 32.81 40.14 29.89
C TRP A 9 33.66 39.39 28.87
N THR A 10 34.74 38.83 29.39
CA THR A 10 35.81 38.09 28.72
C THR A 10 35.32 36.71 28.31
N LEU A 11 35.61 36.30 27.07
CA LEU A 11 35.48 34.92 26.61
C LEU A 11 36.37 33.99 27.45
N THR A 12 35.77 32.99 28.08
CA THR A 12 36.46 31.76 28.51
C THR A 12 35.98 30.61 27.63
N LYS A 13 36.94 30.01 26.92
CA LYS A 13 36.78 28.78 26.14
C LYS A 13 36.75 27.62 27.12
N ASP A 14 35.56 27.12 27.43
CA ASP A 14 35.43 25.83 28.10
C ASP A 14 35.34 24.70 27.08
N ILE A 15 36.26 23.76 27.27
CA ILE A 15 36.53 22.57 26.48
C ILE A 15 35.35 21.61 26.66
N VAL A 16 34.51 21.50 25.63
CA VAL A 16 33.49 20.44 25.55
C VAL A 16 34.20 19.15 25.17
N THR A 17 34.24 18.22 26.12
CA THR A 17 34.64 16.83 25.90
C THR A 17 33.64 16.15 24.97
N HIS A 18 34.07 15.86 23.75
CA HIS A 18 33.34 15.01 22.81
C HIS A 18 33.18 13.60 23.40
N GLN A 19 31.96 13.25 23.84
CA GLN A 19 31.57 11.85 23.94
C GLN A 19 31.27 11.32 22.53
N ASN A 20 32.06 10.33 22.11
CA ASN A 20 31.90 9.59 20.87
C ASN A 20 30.56 8.83 20.86
N ASN A 21 29.55 9.39 20.20
CA ASN A 21 28.38 8.64 19.75
C ASN A 21 28.73 7.91 18.44
N THR A 22 29.33 6.73 18.55
CA THR A 22 29.45 5.81 17.42
C THR A 22 28.07 5.23 17.09
N MET A 23 27.58 5.47 15.86
CA MET A 23 26.45 4.71 15.31
C MET A 23 26.73 3.20 15.44
N PRO A 24 25.75 2.36 15.82
CA PRO A 24 25.97 0.92 15.86
C PRO A 24 26.20 0.40 14.43
N GLN A 25 27.43 -0.06 14.18
CA GLN A 25 27.77 -0.77 12.95
C GLN A 25 26.99 -2.10 12.87
N ARG A 26 26.67 -2.50 11.64
CA ARG A 26 26.10 -3.79 11.26
C ARG A 26 26.72 -4.92 12.09
N LEU A 27 25.88 -5.70 12.78
CA LEU A 27 26.32 -6.87 13.56
C LEU A 27 27.11 -7.81 12.63
N LYS A 28 28.41 -8.01 12.92
CA LYS A 28 29.23 -9.03 12.26
C LYS A 28 28.76 -10.38 12.78
N THR A 29 28.10 -11.17 11.93
CA THR A 29 27.70 -12.53 12.25
C THR A 29 28.88 -13.48 12.11
N ASP A 30 29.03 -14.34 13.10
CA ASP A 30 30.06 -15.36 13.22
C ASP A 30 29.99 -16.38 12.07
N LYS A 31 31.15 -16.81 11.58
CA LYS A 31 31.28 -17.73 10.44
C LYS A 31 31.12 -19.17 10.93
N THR A 32 29.90 -19.71 10.83
CA THR A 32 29.69 -21.15 10.67
C THR A 32 28.83 -21.40 9.44
N THR A 33 29.49 -21.93 8.41
CA THR A 33 28.99 -22.22 7.08
C THR A 33 27.96 -23.36 7.11
N SER A 34 26.69 -22.98 6.98
CA SER A 34 25.70 -23.74 6.22
C SER A 34 25.42 -22.88 4.99
N GLU A 35 25.97 -23.24 3.83
CA GLU A 35 25.78 -22.54 2.57
C GLU A 35 24.30 -22.53 2.17
N ARG A 36 23.57 -21.53 2.68
CA ARG A 36 22.33 -21.07 2.07
C ARG A 36 22.73 -20.18 0.90
N PRO A 37 22.18 -20.41 -0.31
CA PRO A 37 22.56 -19.64 -1.48
C PRO A 37 22.36 -18.15 -1.21
N ASN A 38 23.28 -17.34 -1.73
CA ASN A 38 23.17 -15.90 -1.69
C ASN A 38 21.80 -15.53 -2.26
N TRP A 39 21.07 -14.58 -1.64
CA TRP A 39 19.72 -14.23 -2.08
C TRP A 39 19.64 -13.87 -3.57
N ARG A 40 20.75 -13.40 -4.17
CA ARG A 40 20.87 -13.15 -5.62
C ARG A 40 20.86 -14.45 -6.45
N GLU A 41 21.44 -15.53 -5.94
CA GLU A 41 21.42 -16.88 -6.55
C GLU A 41 20.04 -17.53 -6.34
N TYR A 42 19.43 -17.37 -5.17
CA TYR A 42 18.04 -17.75 -4.91
C TYR A 42 17.07 -17.01 -5.85
N GLN A 43 17.28 -15.71 -6.08
CA GLN A 43 16.53 -14.94 -7.06
C GLN A 43 16.76 -15.39 -8.51
N ALA A 44 17.99 -15.78 -8.88
CA ALA A 44 18.29 -16.31 -10.21
C ALA A 44 17.56 -17.65 -10.44
N GLY A 45 17.51 -18.52 -9.44
CA GLY A 45 16.75 -19.77 -9.48
C GLY A 45 15.23 -19.56 -9.60
N LEU A 46 14.68 -18.54 -8.93
CA LEU A 46 13.26 -18.20 -9.02
C LEU A 46 12.86 -17.57 -10.36
N LYS A 47 13.74 -16.73 -10.96
CA LYS A 47 13.53 -16.21 -12.32
C LYS A 47 13.43 -17.32 -13.35
N TRP A 48 14.22 -18.39 -13.19
CA TRP A 48 14.17 -19.56 -14.07
C TRP A 48 12.88 -20.37 -13.92
N SER A 49 12.40 -20.57 -12.68
CA SER A 49 11.12 -21.25 -12.41
C SER A 49 9.90 -20.44 -12.89
N ALA A 50 9.91 -19.12 -12.69
CA ALA A 50 8.87 -18.22 -13.20
C ALA A 50 8.87 -18.12 -14.72
N ALA A 51 10.06 -18.05 -15.35
CA ALA A 51 10.20 -18.09 -16.80
C ALA A 51 9.68 -19.42 -17.39
N LYS A 52 9.98 -20.56 -16.74
CA LYS A 52 9.49 -21.89 -17.15
C LYS A 52 7.96 -22.00 -17.04
N LYS A 53 7.35 -21.47 -15.98
CA LYS A 53 5.88 -21.37 -15.84
C LYS A 53 5.25 -20.44 -16.89
N ARG A 54 5.91 -19.33 -17.23
CA ARG A 54 5.45 -18.39 -18.27
C ARG A 54 5.55 -19.00 -19.66
N LEU A 55 6.61 -19.75 -19.96
CA LEU A 55 6.80 -20.50 -21.20
C LEU A 55 5.72 -21.59 -21.34
N PHE A 56 5.45 -22.35 -20.27
CA PHE A 56 4.42 -23.39 -20.26
C PHE A 56 3.01 -22.82 -20.47
N LYS A 57 2.68 -21.68 -19.83
CA LYS A 57 1.43 -20.95 -20.09
C LYS A 57 1.35 -20.38 -21.51
N SER A 58 2.48 -19.96 -22.10
CA SER A 58 2.51 -19.44 -23.47
C SER A 58 2.29 -20.55 -24.50
N ILE A 59 2.88 -21.73 -24.29
CA ILE A 59 2.64 -22.92 -25.11
C ILE A 59 1.16 -23.33 -25.07
N LEU A 60 0.55 -23.32 -23.88
CA LEU A 60 -0.88 -23.62 -23.70
C LEU A 60 -1.80 -22.57 -24.38
N LYS A 61 -1.39 -21.30 -24.41
CA LYS A 61 -2.12 -20.25 -25.15
C LYS A 61 -2.00 -20.42 -26.66
N CYS A 62 -0.83 -20.79 -27.17
CA CYS A 62 -0.63 -21.08 -28.60
C CYS A 62 -1.44 -22.29 -29.06
N SER A 63 -1.56 -23.35 -28.25
CA SER A 63 -2.38 -24.51 -28.59
C SER A 63 -3.88 -24.18 -28.64
N VAL A 64 -4.38 -23.32 -27.75
CA VAL A 64 -5.78 -22.84 -27.79
C VAL A 64 -6.02 -21.96 -29.01
N LEU A 65 -5.07 -21.08 -29.35
CA LEU A 65 -5.18 -20.22 -30.53
C LEU A 65 -5.15 -21.04 -31.84
N ALA A 66 -4.30 -22.07 -31.91
CA ALA A 66 -4.27 -23.00 -33.04
C ALA A 66 -5.58 -23.78 -33.18
N PHE A 67 -6.19 -24.20 -32.06
CA PHE A 67 -7.49 -24.87 -32.06
C PHE A 67 -8.63 -23.96 -32.52
N LEU A 68 -8.63 -22.68 -32.11
CA LEU A 68 -9.60 -21.69 -32.58
C LEU A 68 -9.43 -21.37 -34.06
N LEU A 69 -8.19 -21.22 -34.54
CA LEU A 69 -7.90 -21.03 -35.96
C LEU A 69 -8.32 -22.25 -36.79
N PHE A 70 -8.17 -23.46 -36.25
CA PHE A 70 -8.67 -24.68 -36.88
C PHE A 70 -10.20 -24.69 -36.99
N ILE A 71 -10.92 -24.24 -35.95
CA ILE A 71 -12.39 -24.10 -36.00
C ILE A 71 -12.81 -23.06 -37.03
N VAL A 72 -12.12 -21.92 -37.11
CA VAL A 72 -12.42 -20.87 -38.10
C VAL A 72 -12.14 -21.37 -39.52
N ALA A 73 -11.00 -22.03 -39.75
CA ALA A 73 -10.68 -22.64 -41.03
C ALA A 73 -11.71 -23.71 -41.42
N TYR A 74 -12.12 -24.55 -40.46
CA TYR A 74 -13.17 -25.56 -40.65
C TYR A 74 -14.51 -24.92 -41.05
N ARG A 75 -14.88 -23.80 -40.43
CA ARG A 75 -16.09 -23.03 -40.74
C ARG A 75 -16.05 -22.35 -42.11
N ILE A 76 -14.87 -21.90 -42.55
CA ILE A 76 -14.64 -21.35 -43.88
C ILE A 76 -14.72 -22.47 -44.94
N THR A 77 -14.18 -23.65 -44.65
CA THR A 77 -14.28 -24.82 -45.56
C THR A 77 -15.68 -25.45 -45.58
N SER A 78 -16.48 -25.26 -44.53
CA SER A 78 -17.83 -25.83 -44.42
C SER A 78 -18.94 -24.94 -45.00
N GLY A 79 -18.59 -23.93 -45.81
CA GLY A 79 -19.51 -23.25 -46.73
C GLY A 79 -20.84 -22.78 -46.13
N VAL A 80 -20.82 -21.72 -45.33
CA VAL A 80 -22.02 -20.91 -45.06
C VAL A 80 -21.71 -19.48 -45.49
N GLY A 81 -22.18 -19.12 -46.67
CA GLY A 81 -22.01 -17.80 -47.24
C GLY A 81 -23.02 -16.81 -46.67
N GLU A 82 -22.61 -15.56 -46.55
CA GLU A 82 -23.54 -14.45 -46.76
C GLU A 82 -22.84 -13.18 -47.26
N LYS A 83 -23.62 -12.43 -48.03
CA LYS A 83 -23.24 -11.46 -49.05
C LYS A 83 -22.81 -10.11 -48.49
N SER A 84 -21.93 -9.45 -49.23
CA SER A 84 -21.50 -8.06 -49.10
C SER A 84 -22.54 -7.04 -49.58
N ILE A 85 -22.66 -5.91 -48.89
CA ILE A 85 -23.13 -4.62 -49.43
C ILE A 85 -22.20 -3.50 -48.90
N PRO A 86 -21.74 -2.56 -49.75
CA PRO A 86 -20.87 -1.46 -49.35
C PRO A 86 -21.68 -0.17 -49.06
N ARG A 87 -21.16 0.73 -48.20
CA ARG A 87 -21.18 2.19 -48.43
C ARG A 87 -20.45 3.02 -47.35
N LEU A 88 -19.66 3.94 -47.89
CA LEU A 88 -19.47 5.36 -47.57
C LEU A 88 -18.82 5.80 -46.26
N ALA A 89 -17.95 6.79 -46.45
CA ALA A 89 -17.03 7.41 -45.51
C ALA A 89 -17.74 7.95 -44.27
N ALA A 90 -17.14 7.67 -43.11
CA ALA A 90 -17.42 8.32 -41.86
C ALA A 90 -16.25 9.23 -41.51
N ASP A 91 -16.57 10.48 -41.18
CA ASP A 91 -15.65 11.51 -40.77
C ASP A 91 -14.77 11.07 -39.60
N SER A 92 -13.55 11.61 -39.61
CA SER A 92 -12.42 11.27 -38.75
C SER A 92 -12.68 11.59 -37.28
N PHE A 93 -12.85 10.55 -36.47
CA PHE A 93 -12.49 10.54 -35.04
C PHE A 93 -11.16 9.82 -34.87
N PRO A 94 -10.37 10.13 -33.82
CA PRO A 94 -9.21 9.32 -33.48
C PRO A 94 -9.70 7.90 -33.18
N SER A 95 -9.23 6.95 -33.97
CA SER A 95 -9.50 5.53 -33.74
C SER A 95 -8.99 5.14 -32.36
N PHE A 96 -9.90 4.94 -31.40
CA PHE A 96 -9.58 4.18 -30.20
C PHE A 96 -9.25 2.77 -30.65
N ASN A 97 -7.95 2.48 -30.72
CA ASN A 97 -7.43 1.19 -31.16
C ASN A 97 -7.98 0.08 -30.28
N LEU A 98 -8.79 -0.79 -30.90
CA LEU A 98 -9.25 -2.06 -30.35
C LEU A 98 -8.04 -2.86 -29.82
N GLY A 99 -8.07 -3.19 -28.54
CA GLY A 99 -7.11 -4.11 -27.92
C GLY A 99 -5.96 -3.49 -27.11
N ARG A 100 -5.93 -2.17 -26.88
CA ARG A 100 -4.99 -1.57 -25.92
C ARG A 100 -5.62 -1.45 -24.53
N SER A 101 -4.85 -1.84 -23.50
CA SER A 101 -5.12 -1.46 -22.12
C SER A 101 -5.34 0.05 -22.06
N ILE A 102 -6.53 0.48 -21.66
CA ILE A 102 -6.81 1.89 -21.39
C ILE A 102 -6.07 2.24 -20.10
N ASP A 103 -5.43 3.40 -20.05
CA ASP A 103 -4.78 3.85 -18.82
C ASP A 103 -5.83 4.19 -17.75
N LYS A 104 -5.49 3.95 -16.47
CA LYS A 104 -6.42 4.14 -15.36
C LYS A 104 -6.88 5.59 -15.20
N LYS A 105 -6.07 6.56 -15.63
CA LYS A 105 -6.45 7.99 -15.57
C LYS A 105 -7.53 8.34 -16.59
N THR A 106 -7.46 7.78 -17.79
CA THR A 106 -8.53 7.86 -18.80
C THR A 106 -9.80 7.17 -18.28
N VAL A 107 -9.67 6.00 -17.67
CA VAL A 107 -10.79 5.29 -17.04
C VAL A 107 -11.41 6.13 -15.92
N GLN A 108 -10.59 6.73 -15.05
CA GLN A 108 -11.05 7.61 -13.97
C GLN A 108 -11.79 8.85 -14.49
N THR A 109 -11.31 9.43 -15.60
CA THR A 109 -11.99 10.55 -16.26
C THR A 109 -13.35 10.13 -16.82
N LEU A 110 -13.42 8.96 -17.46
CA LEU A 110 -14.65 8.39 -17.99
C LEU A 110 -15.69 8.09 -16.90
N LEU A 111 -15.22 7.64 -15.73
CA LEU A 111 -16.04 7.16 -14.61
C LEU A 111 -16.26 8.21 -13.51
N ASN A 112 -15.87 9.48 -13.70
CA ASN A 112 -15.89 10.50 -12.64
C ASN A 112 -17.28 10.71 -11.98
N HIS A 113 -18.36 10.39 -12.69
CA HIS A 113 -19.75 10.50 -12.22
C HIS A 113 -20.37 9.14 -11.85
N ALA A 114 -19.64 8.04 -12.03
CA ALA A 114 -20.10 6.72 -11.65
C ALA A 114 -19.93 6.50 -10.14
N SER A 115 -20.97 6.01 -9.48
CA SER A 115 -20.90 5.64 -8.07
C SER A 115 -20.48 4.19 -7.91
N PHE A 116 -19.43 3.97 -7.11
CA PHE A 116 -18.93 2.65 -6.73
C PHE A 116 -19.30 2.25 -5.31
N ILE A 117 -20.23 2.98 -4.69
CA ILE A 117 -20.59 2.78 -3.29
C ILE A 117 -21.52 1.57 -3.17
N ASN A 118 -21.08 0.58 -2.39
CA ASN A 118 -21.87 -0.57 -1.99
C ASN A 118 -22.59 -1.28 -3.16
N LEU A 119 -21.90 -1.39 -4.31
CA LEU A 119 -22.44 -2.05 -5.50
C LEU A 119 -23.00 -3.44 -5.15
N LYS A 120 -24.23 -3.69 -5.62
CA LYS A 120 -24.97 -4.94 -5.41
C LYS A 120 -24.86 -5.93 -6.57
N ASN A 121 -24.41 -5.44 -7.72
CA ASN A 121 -24.24 -6.20 -8.95
C ASN A 121 -22.79 -6.09 -9.41
N LYS A 122 -22.30 -7.13 -10.09
CA LYS A 122 -20.92 -7.18 -10.58
C LYS A 122 -20.68 -6.15 -11.70
N SER A 123 -21.74 -5.88 -12.45
CA SER A 123 -21.75 -4.90 -13.53
C SER A 123 -22.83 -3.86 -13.34
N PHE A 124 -22.60 -2.68 -13.89
CA PHE A 124 -23.61 -1.62 -13.99
C PHE A 124 -23.42 -0.87 -15.31
N ASP A 125 -24.52 -0.27 -15.78
CA ASP A 125 -24.54 0.55 -16.97
C ASP A 125 -24.47 2.03 -16.57
N PHE A 126 -23.74 2.84 -17.34
CA PHE A 126 -23.68 4.29 -17.16
C PHE A 126 -23.65 5.00 -18.52
N VAL A 127 -23.94 6.30 -18.51
CA VAL A 127 -23.90 7.15 -19.70
C VAL A 127 -22.81 8.19 -19.52
N SER A 128 -21.96 8.35 -20.52
CA SER A 128 -20.96 9.42 -20.57
C SER A 128 -20.87 9.95 -21.99
N ASN A 129 -20.93 11.28 -22.15
CA ASN A 129 -20.94 11.96 -23.44
C ASN A 129 -21.93 11.35 -24.45
N GLU A 130 -23.19 11.14 -24.01
CA GLU A 130 -24.28 10.56 -24.83
C GLU A 130 -24.08 9.10 -25.27
N HIS A 131 -23.03 8.42 -24.81
CA HIS A 131 -22.77 7.01 -25.08
C HIS A 131 -23.02 6.15 -23.84
N ARG A 132 -23.67 4.99 -24.03
CA ARG A 132 -23.83 3.99 -22.98
C ARG A 132 -22.62 3.08 -22.90
N PHE A 133 -22.24 2.78 -21.66
CA PHE A 133 -21.16 1.87 -21.34
C PHE A 133 -21.63 0.90 -20.25
N ARG A 134 -21.17 -0.35 -20.35
CA ARG A 134 -21.28 -1.35 -19.30
C ARG A 134 -19.92 -1.52 -18.64
N VAL A 135 -19.87 -1.36 -17.32
CA VAL A 135 -18.69 -1.65 -16.50
C VAL A 135 -18.87 -3.02 -15.87
N GLU A 136 -17.88 -3.88 -15.97
CA GLU A 136 -17.75 -5.08 -15.14
C GLU A 136 -16.63 -4.85 -14.11
N THR A 137 -16.94 -5.10 -12.84
CA THR A 137 -16.01 -4.90 -11.73
C THR A 137 -15.36 -6.22 -11.29
N SER A 138 -14.22 -6.13 -10.61
CA SER A 138 -13.56 -7.27 -9.97
C SER A 138 -14.24 -7.74 -8.68
N LEU A 139 -15.33 -7.10 -8.28
CA LEU A 139 -16.00 -7.37 -7.00
C LEU A 139 -16.56 -8.80 -6.95
N ASN A 140 -16.29 -9.49 -5.85
CA ASN A 140 -17.01 -10.67 -5.45
C ASN A 140 -18.31 -10.23 -4.76
N ILE A 141 -19.42 -10.30 -5.50
CA ILE A 141 -20.73 -9.79 -5.05
C ILE A 141 -21.30 -10.60 -3.88
N GLU A 142 -21.00 -11.89 -3.78
CA GLU A 142 -21.41 -12.71 -2.64
C GLU A 142 -20.71 -12.23 -1.36
N LEU A 143 -19.38 -12.02 -1.41
CA LEU A 143 -18.60 -11.48 -0.31
C LEU A 143 -19.05 -10.07 0.06
N GLN A 144 -19.23 -9.20 -0.94
CA GLN A 144 -19.69 -7.82 -0.74
C GLN A 144 -21.04 -7.78 -0.03
N ASN A 145 -22.03 -8.56 -0.51
CA ASN A 145 -23.35 -8.61 0.07
C ASN A 145 -23.36 -9.25 1.46
N TYR A 146 -22.54 -10.28 1.67
CA TYR A 146 -22.32 -10.87 2.99
C TYR A 146 -21.81 -9.81 3.98
N LEU A 147 -20.75 -9.08 3.64
CA LEU A 147 -20.19 -8.03 4.50
C LEU A 147 -21.21 -6.92 4.78
N LEU A 148 -21.94 -6.47 3.76
CA LEU A 148 -23.02 -5.49 3.91
C LEU A 148 -24.10 -5.97 4.89
N SER A 149 -24.50 -7.24 4.83
CA SER A 149 -25.49 -7.81 5.74
C SER A 149 -25.01 -7.94 7.20
N LYS A 150 -23.69 -7.90 7.42
CA LYS A 150 -23.05 -8.08 8.73
C LYS A 150 -22.61 -6.76 9.37
N LEU A 151 -22.82 -5.62 8.70
CA LEU A 151 -22.50 -4.32 9.27
C LEU A 151 -23.33 -4.06 10.52
N ASN A 152 -22.67 -3.82 11.65
CA ASN A 152 -23.31 -3.25 12.83
C ASN A 152 -23.10 -1.73 12.81
N THR A 153 -24.14 -1.00 12.44
CA THR A 153 -24.12 0.46 12.23
C THR A 153 -24.59 1.27 13.44
N SER A 154 -24.96 0.60 14.54
CA SER A 154 -25.61 1.25 15.70
C SER A 154 -24.75 2.35 16.34
N THR A 155 -23.46 2.09 16.53
CA THR A 155 -22.52 2.99 17.23
C THR A 155 -21.47 3.60 16.31
N ALA A 156 -21.29 3.05 15.10
CA ALA A 156 -20.27 3.53 14.17
C ALA A 156 -20.70 4.85 13.51
N ARG A 157 -19.78 5.81 13.45
CA ARG A 157 -19.92 7.00 12.60
C ARG A 157 -19.62 6.66 11.14
N TYR A 158 -18.56 5.88 10.93
CA TYR A 158 -18.07 5.40 9.64
C TYR A 158 -17.70 3.92 9.75
N ILE A 159 -17.88 3.16 8.67
CA ILE A 159 -17.29 1.83 8.47
C ILE A 159 -16.72 1.80 7.05
N GLY A 160 -15.49 1.31 6.91
CA GLY A 160 -14.87 1.04 5.61
C GLY A 160 -14.19 -0.33 5.66
N ILE A 161 -14.55 -1.20 4.73
CA ILE A 161 -13.98 -2.54 4.59
C ILE A 161 -13.53 -2.71 3.14
N VAL A 162 -12.23 -2.95 2.96
CA VAL A 162 -11.64 -3.24 1.65
C VAL A 162 -10.98 -4.61 1.71
N ALA A 163 -11.37 -5.50 0.79
CA ALA A 163 -10.72 -6.77 0.54
C ALA A 163 -10.01 -6.70 -0.82
N MET A 164 -8.70 -6.97 -0.84
CA MET A 164 -7.89 -6.95 -2.04
C MET A 164 -7.20 -8.30 -2.25
N ASP A 165 -7.20 -8.80 -3.49
CA ASP A 165 -6.37 -9.93 -3.89
C ASP A 165 -4.89 -9.49 -3.83
N PRO A 166 -4.06 -10.09 -2.96
CA PRO A 166 -2.68 -9.66 -2.78
C PRO A 166 -1.77 -10.06 -3.94
N ALA A 167 -2.19 -10.95 -4.84
CA ALA A 167 -1.41 -11.36 -5.99
C ALA A 167 -1.67 -10.47 -7.23
N THR A 168 -2.85 -9.85 -7.30
CA THR A 168 -3.27 -9.11 -8.50
C THR A 168 -3.63 -7.65 -8.25
N GLY A 169 -3.81 -7.22 -7.01
CA GLY A 169 -4.31 -5.88 -6.67
C GLY A 169 -5.81 -5.70 -6.93
N LYS A 170 -6.54 -6.77 -7.29
CA LYS A 170 -7.97 -6.67 -7.57
C LYS A 170 -8.75 -6.40 -6.29
N ILE A 171 -9.64 -5.43 -6.32
CA ILE A 171 -10.57 -5.15 -5.22
C ILE A 171 -11.71 -6.17 -5.31
N LEU A 172 -11.75 -7.07 -4.33
CA LEU A 172 -12.75 -8.13 -4.22
C LEU A 172 -13.98 -7.66 -3.47
N SER A 173 -13.82 -6.72 -2.54
CA SER A 173 -14.95 -6.06 -1.88
C SER A 173 -14.54 -4.67 -1.40
N MET A 174 -15.47 -3.72 -1.48
CA MET A 174 -15.33 -2.37 -0.99
C MET A 174 -16.69 -1.94 -0.42
N VAL A 175 -16.79 -2.01 0.91
CA VAL A 175 -18.02 -1.80 1.66
C VAL A 175 -17.84 -0.59 2.55
N SER A 176 -18.78 0.34 2.43
CA SER A 176 -18.71 1.65 3.04
C SER A 176 -20.01 1.99 3.76
N PHE A 177 -19.88 2.66 4.90
CA PHE A 177 -21.00 3.21 5.65
C PHE A 177 -20.58 4.54 6.25
N ASP A 178 -21.39 5.56 6.00
CA ASP A 178 -21.35 6.83 6.72
C ASP A 178 -22.77 7.09 7.24
N LYS A 179 -22.86 7.35 8.55
CA LYS A 179 -24.13 7.54 9.27
C LYS A 179 -24.94 8.78 8.84
N THR A 180 -24.30 9.79 8.25
CA THR A 180 -24.96 11.06 7.87
C THR A 180 -24.99 11.27 6.37
N ASP A 181 -24.05 10.69 5.63
CA ASP A 181 -23.97 10.83 4.18
C ASP A 181 -23.84 9.46 3.50
N PRO A 182 -24.94 8.85 3.06
CA PRO A 182 -24.91 7.58 2.34
C PRO A 182 -24.13 7.61 1.01
N SER A 183 -23.79 8.80 0.51
CA SER A 183 -22.97 8.99 -0.69
C SER A 183 -21.48 9.17 -0.40
N ASP A 184 -21.07 9.19 0.87
CA ASP A 184 -19.65 9.18 1.24
C ASP A 184 -19.07 7.75 1.12
N ASN A 185 -17.79 7.67 0.75
CA ASN A 185 -17.05 6.42 0.65
C ASN A 185 -15.83 6.41 1.57
N PRO A 186 -16.01 6.12 2.88
CA PRO A 186 -14.91 6.00 3.84
C PRO A 186 -13.76 5.07 3.43
N CYS A 187 -13.96 4.13 2.48
CA CYS A 187 -12.87 3.28 1.99
C CYS A 187 -11.78 4.04 1.21
N LEU A 188 -12.12 5.19 0.63
CA LEU A 188 -11.25 5.97 -0.27
C LEU A 188 -10.70 7.25 0.38
N ASP A 189 -11.17 7.60 1.56
CA ASP A 189 -10.78 8.84 2.23
C ASP A 189 -9.63 8.63 3.23
N ASN A 190 -8.69 9.56 3.26
CA ASN A 190 -7.57 9.62 4.20
C ASN A 190 -7.92 10.25 5.57
N ARG A 191 -9.16 10.32 6.04
CA ARG A 191 -9.48 10.93 7.37
C ARG A 191 -8.88 10.20 8.57
N PHE A 192 -8.64 8.90 8.42
CA PHE A 192 -8.43 8.00 9.55
C PHE A 192 -6.96 7.98 9.95
N PRO A 193 -6.63 8.12 11.25
CA PRO A 193 -5.26 7.95 11.71
C PRO A 193 -4.72 6.58 11.28
N ALA A 194 -3.52 6.56 10.68
CA ALA A 194 -2.86 5.30 10.36
C ALA A 194 -2.59 4.46 11.61
N ALA A 195 -2.40 5.15 12.75
CA ALA A 195 -2.18 4.54 14.04
C ALA A 195 -1.12 3.42 13.95
N SER A 196 -1.32 2.33 14.69
CA SER A 196 -0.36 1.22 14.74
C SER A 196 -0.18 0.46 13.42
N ILE A 197 -0.98 0.72 12.38
CA ILE A 197 -0.76 0.13 11.05
C ILE A 197 0.57 0.65 10.47
N PHE A 198 0.99 1.88 10.81
CA PHE A 198 2.28 2.44 10.39
C PHE A 198 3.48 1.60 10.86
N LYS A 199 3.32 0.78 11.91
CA LYS A 199 4.36 -0.15 12.37
C LYS A 199 4.78 -1.15 11.30
N ILE A 200 3.96 -1.42 10.27
CA ILE A 200 4.35 -2.24 9.10
C ILE A 200 5.54 -1.59 8.38
N ILE A 201 5.47 -0.28 8.16
CA ILE A 201 6.51 0.52 7.49
C ILE A 201 7.77 0.55 8.36
N THR A 202 7.60 0.87 9.65
CA THR A 202 8.71 0.90 10.60
C THR A 202 9.39 -0.46 10.75
N ALA A 203 8.62 -1.54 10.82
CA ALA A 203 9.18 -2.88 10.93
C ALA A 203 9.96 -3.26 9.67
N SER A 204 9.40 -2.99 8.49
CA SER A 204 10.08 -3.24 7.21
C SER A 204 11.42 -2.51 7.13
N ALA A 205 11.43 -1.21 7.47
CA ALA A 205 12.65 -0.41 7.51
C ALA A 205 13.70 -0.95 8.48
N ALA A 206 13.27 -1.38 9.67
CA ALA A 206 14.17 -1.89 10.69
C ALA A 206 14.77 -3.26 10.31
N ILE A 207 13.99 -4.12 9.66
CA ILE A 207 14.47 -5.39 9.12
C ILE A 207 15.51 -5.14 8.02
N GLU A 208 15.19 -4.28 7.05
CA GLU A 208 16.03 -4.09 5.87
C GLU A 208 17.32 -3.31 6.15
N LYS A 209 17.24 -2.21 6.92
CA LYS A 209 18.42 -1.35 7.19
C LYS A 209 19.29 -1.88 8.33
N TYR A 210 18.70 -2.54 9.33
CA TYR A 210 19.41 -2.95 10.55
C TYR A 210 19.48 -4.46 10.76
N GLY A 211 18.78 -5.27 9.96
CA GLY A 211 18.85 -6.73 10.05
C GLY A 211 18.19 -7.32 11.29
N PHE A 212 17.24 -6.61 11.91
CA PHE A 212 16.50 -7.16 13.06
C PHE A 212 15.68 -8.37 12.63
N SER A 213 15.92 -9.51 13.26
CA SER A 213 15.10 -10.72 13.09
C SER A 213 13.85 -10.65 13.97
N SER A 214 12.88 -11.53 13.72
CA SER A 214 11.69 -11.70 14.55
C SER A 214 12.01 -11.92 16.03
N ASP A 215 13.15 -12.58 16.30
CA ASP A 215 13.58 -13.00 17.63
C ASP A 215 14.50 -11.96 18.30
N HIS A 216 14.80 -10.85 17.61
CA HIS A 216 15.57 -9.77 18.20
C HIS A 216 14.87 -9.26 19.46
N VAL A 217 15.56 -9.27 20.60
CA VAL A 217 14.97 -8.90 21.88
C VAL A 217 15.17 -7.42 22.14
N PHE A 218 14.06 -6.69 22.14
CA PHE A 218 14.01 -5.30 22.57
C PHE A 218 13.73 -5.18 24.07
N THR A 219 14.11 -4.03 24.62
CA THR A 219 13.78 -3.67 26.01
C THR A 219 12.97 -2.39 26.06
N TYR A 220 11.96 -2.36 26.93
CA TYR A 220 11.15 -1.18 27.16
C TYR A 220 10.75 -1.05 28.63
N ASN A 221 10.46 0.18 29.04
CA ASN A 221 9.96 0.51 30.38
C ASN A 221 8.55 1.08 30.28
N GLY A 222 7.78 0.96 31.36
CA GLY A 222 6.40 1.47 31.42
C GLY A 222 5.39 0.60 30.67
N MET A 223 4.24 1.17 30.34
CA MET A 223 3.13 0.46 29.72
C MET A 223 3.32 0.30 28.21
N LYS A 224 2.72 -0.76 27.64
CA LYS A 224 2.88 -1.13 26.21
C LYS A 224 2.38 -0.04 25.26
N HIS A 225 1.33 0.68 25.62
CA HIS A 225 0.64 1.60 24.71
C HIS A 225 0.84 3.08 25.05
N THR A 226 1.81 3.40 25.93
CA THR A 226 2.23 4.79 26.16
C THR A 226 3.45 5.13 25.32
N LEU A 227 3.67 6.42 25.10
CA LEU A 227 4.90 6.92 24.52
C LEU A 227 5.29 8.19 25.27
N TYR A 228 6.35 8.11 26.07
CA TYR A 228 6.96 9.24 26.78
C TYR A 228 8.40 9.41 26.34
N LYS A 229 8.92 10.65 26.35
CA LYS A 229 10.35 10.93 26.06
C LYS A 229 11.31 10.08 26.89
N SER A 230 10.96 9.79 28.15
CA SER A 230 11.75 8.92 29.04
C SER A 230 11.81 7.46 28.59
N GLN A 231 10.79 6.97 27.88
CA GLN A 231 10.74 5.60 27.34
C GLN A 231 11.65 5.41 26.12
N LEU A 232 12.08 6.49 25.48
CA LEU A 232 13.01 6.46 24.34
C LEU A 232 14.48 6.34 24.76
N LYS A 233 14.77 6.38 26.06
CA LYS A 233 16.14 6.21 26.58
C LYS A 233 16.46 4.73 26.76
N ASP A 234 17.70 4.35 26.48
CA ASP A 234 18.23 3.01 26.80
C ASP A 234 18.67 2.90 28.25
N ARG A 235 17.70 3.05 29.15
CA ARG A 235 17.88 2.82 30.59
C ARG A 235 17.33 1.45 30.97
N LYS A 236 18.18 0.58 31.51
CA LYS A 236 17.77 -0.69 32.12
C LYS A 236 17.60 -0.53 33.63
N THR A 237 16.52 -1.09 34.15
CA THR A 237 16.17 -1.11 35.58
C THR A 237 15.59 -2.48 35.92
N ARG A 238 15.34 -2.75 37.22
CA ARG A 238 14.65 -3.97 37.66
C ARG A 238 13.22 -4.14 37.10
N TYR A 239 12.63 -3.06 36.56
CA TYR A 239 11.29 -3.05 35.99
C TYR A 239 11.30 -3.05 34.45
N THR A 240 12.47 -3.25 33.83
CA THR A 240 12.60 -3.27 32.38
C THR A 240 12.04 -4.57 31.81
N ASN A 241 11.08 -4.42 30.89
CA ASN A 241 10.50 -5.53 30.15
C ASN A 241 11.41 -5.93 28.99
N ARG A 242 11.41 -7.23 28.66
CA ARG A 242 12.04 -7.80 27.47
C ARG A 242 10.95 -8.37 26.58
N ILE A 243 11.07 -8.16 25.27
CA ILE A 243 10.08 -8.64 24.31
C ILE A 243 10.77 -8.91 22.97
N THR A 244 10.36 -9.97 22.27
CA THR A 244 10.84 -10.22 20.91
C THR A 244 10.28 -9.16 19.95
N PHE A 245 10.95 -8.95 18.82
CA PHE A 245 10.47 -7.99 17.83
C PHE A 245 9.10 -8.38 17.27
N LYS A 246 8.90 -9.68 17.01
CA LYS A 246 7.62 -10.27 16.60
C LYS A 246 6.51 -9.95 17.61
N ASP A 247 6.75 -10.16 18.90
CA ASP A 247 5.75 -9.92 19.93
C ASP A 247 5.51 -8.42 20.14
N ALA A 248 6.55 -7.59 20.01
CA ALA A 248 6.39 -6.14 20.08
C ALA A 248 5.51 -5.61 18.94
N PHE A 249 5.64 -6.17 17.74
CA PHE A 249 4.78 -5.85 16.60
C PHE A 249 3.36 -6.35 16.85
N ALA A 250 3.19 -7.64 17.19
CA ALA A 250 1.89 -8.26 17.40
C ALA A 250 1.09 -7.61 18.54
N GLN A 251 1.76 -7.21 19.62
CA GLN A 251 1.15 -6.56 20.77
C GLN A 251 1.19 -5.03 20.68
N SER A 252 1.61 -4.48 19.54
CA SER A 252 1.63 -3.04 19.27
C SER A 252 2.31 -2.20 20.36
N VAL A 253 3.52 -2.59 20.76
CA VAL A 253 4.27 -1.96 21.86
C VAL A 253 4.89 -0.64 21.39
N ASN A 254 4.28 0.48 21.76
CA ASN A 254 4.67 1.83 21.34
C ASN A 254 6.09 2.20 21.75
N PRO A 255 6.57 1.95 22.98
CA PRO A 255 7.95 2.28 23.35
C PRO A 255 9.02 1.60 22.49
N VAL A 256 8.79 0.35 22.06
CA VAL A 256 9.74 -0.40 21.22
C VAL A 256 9.82 0.25 19.84
N PHE A 257 8.67 0.45 19.19
CA PHE A 257 8.62 1.09 17.86
C PHE A 257 9.04 2.56 17.90
N GLY A 258 8.77 3.26 19.00
CA GLY A 258 9.23 4.61 19.24
C GLY A 258 10.75 4.69 19.30
N LYS A 259 11.40 3.76 20.01
CA LYS A 259 12.87 3.64 20.02
C LYS A 259 13.43 3.30 18.65
N ILE A 260 12.82 2.36 17.92
CA ILE A 260 13.23 2.02 16.55
C ILE A 260 13.21 3.28 15.67
N GLY A 261 12.12 4.05 15.70
CA GLY A 261 12.00 5.31 14.96
C GLY A 261 13.04 6.35 15.37
N ALA A 262 13.16 6.65 16.67
CA ALA A 262 13.98 7.75 17.15
C ALA A 262 15.49 7.46 17.18
N LEU A 263 15.90 6.22 17.49
CA LEU A 263 17.30 5.87 17.73
C LEU A 263 17.97 5.18 16.54
N TYR A 264 17.19 4.58 15.65
CA TYR A 264 17.72 3.81 14.52
C TYR A 264 17.33 4.48 13.20
N LEU A 265 16.04 4.52 12.86
CA LEU A 265 15.61 4.92 11.52
C LEU A 265 15.83 6.42 11.23
N GLY A 266 15.43 7.28 12.18
CA GLY A 266 15.45 8.72 11.97
C GLY A 266 14.43 9.20 10.91
N LYS A 267 14.47 10.51 10.63
CA LYS A 267 13.57 11.15 9.65
C LYS A 267 13.67 10.53 8.26
N ASP A 268 14.86 10.57 7.67
CA ASP A 268 15.05 10.29 6.25
C ASP A 268 14.66 8.86 5.89
N THR A 269 15.01 7.89 6.74
CA THR A 269 14.60 6.49 6.55
C THR A 269 13.09 6.33 6.69
N LEU A 270 12.45 6.98 7.67
CA LEU A 270 11.00 6.90 7.81
C LEU A 270 10.27 7.52 6.61
N GLU A 271 10.76 8.63 6.08
CA GLU A 271 10.23 9.26 4.86
C GLU A 271 10.44 8.37 3.63
N GLU A 272 11.64 7.80 3.46
CA GLU A 272 11.98 6.86 2.38
C GLU A 272 11.00 5.70 2.35
N TYR A 273 10.80 5.02 3.48
CA TYR A 273 9.92 3.85 3.55
C TYR A 273 8.45 4.24 3.45
N ALA A 274 8.01 5.33 4.09
CA ALA A 274 6.63 5.77 3.91
C ALA A 274 6.31 6.06 2.44
N LYS A 275 7.23 6.71 1.73
CA LYS A 275 7.12 6.97 0.29
C LYS A 275 7.16 5.69 -0.55
N ALA A 276 7.96 4.70 -0.16
CA ALA A 276 8.00 3.38 -0.81
C ALA A 276 6.67 2.62 -0.64
N PHE A 277 6.03 2.76 0.53
CA PHE A 277 4.72 2.20 0.83
C PHE A 277 3.53 3.03 0.31
N GLY A 278 3.77 4.14 -0.41
CA GLY A 278 2.70 4.89 -1.10
C GLY A 278 2.18 6.13 -0.36
N PHE A 279 2.71 6.49 0.81
CA PHE A 279 2.36 7.74 1.47
C PHE A 279 2.83 8.97 0.67
N ASN A 280 2.05 10.05 0.76
CA ASN A 280 2.25 11.32 0.05
C ASN A 280 2.31 11.17 -1.48
N LYS A 281 1.70 10.11 -2.03
CA LYS A 281 1.58 9.88 -3.47
C LYS A 281 0.13 9.59 -3.84
N ASN A 282 -0.23 10.01 -5.04
CA ASN A 282 -1.48 9.56 -5.66
C ASN A 282 -1.40 8.05 -5.88
N ILE A 283 -2.48 7.34 -5.56
CA ILE A 283 -2.63 5.92 -5.84
C ILE A 283 -3.18 5.80 -7.27
N ASP A 284 -2.51 5.03 -8.13
CA ASP A 284 -2.99 4.79 -9.49
C ASP A 284 -4.15 3.79 -9.48
N PHE A 285 -5.36 4.33 -9.40
CA PHE A 285 -6.62 3.61 -9.25
C PHE A 285 -7.69 4.24 -10.15
N GLU A 286 -8.64 3.43 -10.62
CA GLU A 286 -9.71 3.88 -11.52
C GLU A 286 -10.70 4.83 -10.83
N ILE A 287 -10.71 4.87 -9.49
CA ILE A 287 -11.53 5.80 -8.69
C ILE A 287 -10.60 6.80 -8.00
N ILE A 288 -11.06 8.04 -7.86
CA ILE A 288 -10.32 9.08 -7.13
C ILE A 288 -10.21 8.68 -5.66
N VAL A 289 -8.99 8.82 -5.11
CA VAL A 289 -8.65 8.46 -3.73
C VAL A 289 -7.80 9.58 -3.17
N ASP A 290 -8.13 10.02 -1.96
CA ASP A 290 -7.31 11.01 -1.27
C ASP A 290 -5.97 10.38 -0.85
N PRO A 291 -4.82 10.97 -1.25
CA PRO A 291 -3.52 10.44 -0.88
C PRO A 291 -3.36 10.33 0.63
N SER A 292 -2.94 9.16 1.12
CA SER A 292 -2.58 9.03 2.53
C SER A 292 -1.37 9.90 2.86
N CYS A 293 -1.34 10.50 4.05
CA CYS A 293 -0.40 11.56 4.36
C CYS A 293 0.46 11.27 5.59
N VAL A 294 1.71 11.72 5.53
CA VAL A 294 2.67 11.71 6.65
C VAL A 294 3.59 12.92 6.53
N ALA A 295 3.92 13.56 7.64
CA ALA A 295 4.83 14.70 7.65
C ALA A 295 5.82 14.59 8.82
N LEU A 296 7.12 14.57 8.51
CA LEU A 296 8.19 14.48 9.50
C LEU A 296 8.94 15.81 9.61
N SER A 297 9.03 16.31 10.84
CA SER A 297 9.93 17.40 11.23
C SER A 297 11.29 16.83 11.65
N ASN A 298 12.22 17.72 12.02
CA ASN A 298 13.54 17.31 12.50
C ASN A 298 13.55 16.98 14.02
N GLU A 299 12.37 16.82 14.64
CA GLU A 299 12.25 16.49 16.06
C GLU A 299 12.26 14.97 16.31
N PRO A 300 13.26 14.40 17.02
CA PRO A 300 13.37 12.96 17.22
C PRO A 300 12.18 12.32 17.93
N TYR A 301 11.52 13.07 18.81
CA TYR A 301 10.32 12.58 19.48
C TYR A 301 9.17 12.34 18.48
N GLN A 302 9.05 13.18 17.46
CA GLN A 302 8.03 13.01 16.43
C GLN A 302 8.31 11.75 15.58
N TRP A 303 9.58 11.41 15.36
CA TRP A 303 9.94 10.16 14.68
C TRP A 303 9.45 8.94 15.47
N ALA A 304 9.54 8.99 16.80
CA ALA A 304 8.97 7.95 17.66
C ALA A 304 7.44 7.90 17.57
N GLU A 305 6.76 9.05 17.57
CA GLU A 305 5.31 9.15 17.43
C GLU A 305 4.82 8.57 16.09
N ILE A 306 5.55 8.83 15.01
CA ILE A 306 5.21 8.32 13.67
C ILE A 306 5.54 6.83 13.57
N ALA A 307 6.74 6.42 13.97
CA ALA A 307 7.18 5.03 13.88
C ALA A 307 6.33 4.06 14.73
N SER A 308 5.83 4.52 15.89
CA SER A 308 4.90 3.74 16.70
C SER A 308 3.44 3.89 16.28
N GLY A 309 3.11 4.85 15.42
CA GLY A 309 1.74 5.21 15.09
C GLY A 309 0.99 5.94 16.20
N PHE A 310 1.70 6.46 17.20
CA PHE A 310 1.11 7.17 18.34
C PHE A 310 0.90 8.66 18.03
N ASN A 311 0.19 8.95 16.93
CA ASN A 311 -0.21 10.31 16.56
C ASN A 311 -1.51 10.27 15.73
N ASN A 312 -2.13 11.43 15.56
CA ASN A 312 -3.36 11.59 14.79
C ASN A 312 -3.17 12.38 13.48
N LYS A 313 -1.93 12.76 13.13
CA LYS A 313 -1.59 13.56 11.95
C LYS A 313 -1.23 12.72 10.73
N THR A 314 -0.69 11.52 10.97
CA THR A 314 -0.45 10.52 9.94
C THR A 314 -1.76 9.85 9.62
N LYS A 315 -2.23 9.97 8.39
CA LYS A 315 -3.54 9.49 8.01
C LYS A 315 -3.52 8.56 6.81
N MET A 316 -4.49 7.67 6.73
CA MET A 316 -4.62 6.72 5.63
C MET A 316 -6.06 6.32 5.34
N SER A 317 -6.30 5.88 4.11
CA SER A 317 -7.56 5.25 3.71
C SER A 317 -7.53 3.73 3.96
N PRO A 318 -8.70 3.10 4.19
CA PRO A 318 -8.82 1.64 4.24
C PRO A 318 -8.28 0.94 2.98
N LEU A 319 -8.47 1.54 1.79
CA LEU A 319 -7.89 1.04 0.55
C LEU A 319 -6.36 0.95 0.64
N HIS A 320 -5.71 2.02 1.10
CA HIS A 320 -4.26 2.03 1.25
C HIS A 320 -3.79 1.02 2.31
N GLY A 321 -4.59 0.79 3.36
CA GLY A 321 -4.34 -0.28 4.33
C GLY A 321 -4.33 -1.69 3.72
N ALA A 322 -5.25 -1.97 2.82
CA ALA A 322 -5.27 -3.23 2.07
C ALA A 322 -4.02 -3.37 1.17
N MET A 323 -3.56 -2.27 0.55
CA MET A 323 -2.32 -2.25 -0.23
C MET A 323 -1.09 -2.55 0.63
N LEU A 324 -0.99 -1.97 1.83
CA LEU A 324 0.10 -2.24 2.78
C LEU A 324 0.16 -3.72 3.16
N ALA A 325 -0.98 -4.33 3.48
CA ALA A 325 -1.06 -5.76 3.81
C ALA A 325 -0.65 -6.64 2.62
N SER A 326 -1.11 -6.29 1.41
CA SER A 326 -0.74 -6.99 0.18
C SER A 326 0.75 -6.93 -0.10
N ALA A 327 1.40 -5.79 0.09
CA ALA A 327 2.84 -5.65 -0.14
C ALA A 327 3.66 -6.68 0.65
N ILE A 328 3.26 -6.99 1.88
CA ILE A 328 3.93 -8.01 2.71
C ILE A 328 3.78 -9.41 2.11
N ILE A 329 2.59 -9.77 1.64
CA ILE A 329 2.32 -11.06 0.99
C ILE A 329 3.04 -11.14 -0.36
N ASN A 330 3.09 -10.03 -1.09
CA ASN A 330 3.68 -9.92 -2.41
C ASN A 330 5.18 -9.57 -2.39
N GLN A 331 5.91 -10.12 -1.41
CA GLN A 331 7.37 -10.05 -1.33
C GLN A 331 7.95 -8.61 -1.35
N GLY A 332 7.25 -7.68 -0.70
CA GLY A 332 7.64 -6.27 -0.61
C GLY A 332 7.20 -5.41 -1.80
N GLN A 333 6.50 -5.99 -2.79
CA GLN A 333 6.01 -5.23 -3.94
C GLN A 333 4.62 -4.65 -3.66
N LEU A 334 4.55 -3.33 -3.52
CA LEU A 334 3.30 -2.60 -3.42
C LEU A 334 2.58 -2.66 -4.78
N LEU A 335 1.47 -3.41 -4.83
CA LEU A 335 0.64 -3.50 -6.02
C LEU A 335 -0.27 -2.29 -6.14
N GLU A 336 -0.48 -1.85 -7.37
CA GLU A 336 -1.53 -0.89 -7.68
C GLU A 336 -2.89 -1.58 -7.62
N PRO A 337 -3.89 -0.98 -6.97
CA PRO A 337 -5.22 -1.56 -6.91
C PRO A 337 -5.92 -1.43 -8.27
N THR A 338 -6.89 -2.31 -8.52
CA THR A 338 -7.83 -2.18 -9.63
C THR A 338 -9.20 -2.73 -9.25
N ILE A 339 -10.27 -2.04 -9.65
CA ILE A 339 -11.66 -2.48 -9.41
C ILE A 339 -12.42 -2.77 -10.70
N ILE A 340 -11.86 -2.40 -11.85
CA ILE A 340 -12.50 -2.52 -13.16
C ILE A 340 -11.89 -3.70 -13.91
N ASP A 341 -12.71 -4.71 -14.22
CA ASP A 341 -12.30 -5.83 -15.06
C ASP A 341 -12.49 -5.49 -16.55
N GLN A 342 -13.60 -4.84 -16.90
CA GLN A 342 -13.92 -4.50 -18.28
C GLN A 342 -14.82 -3.27 -18.38
N ILE A 343 -14.66 -2.49 -19.46
CA ILE A 343 -15.63 -1.48 -19.91
C ILE A 343 -15.99 -1.82 -21.35
N VAL A 344 -17.29 -1.85 -21.66
CA VAL A 344 -17.80 -2.19 -23.00
C VAL A 344 -18.77 -1.11 -23.44
N ASN A 345 -18.63 -0.60 -24.65
CA ASN A 345 -19.61 0.34 -25.22
C ASN A 345 -20.82 -0.36 -25.85
N GLU A 346 -21.78 0.42 -26.35
CA GLU A 346 -22.98 -0.08 -27.07
C GLU A 346 -22.68 -1.03 -28.23
N LYS A 347 -21.48 -0.94 -28.82
CA LYS A 347 -21.05 -1.77 -29.96
C LYS A 347 -20.33 -3.04 -29.51
N GLY A 348 -20.29 -3.34 -28.21
CA GLY A 348 -19.60 -4.52 -27.68
C GLY A 348 -18.08 -4.40 -27.70
N ARG A 349 -17.53 -3.19 -27.85
CA ARG A 349 -16.10 -2.93 -27.99
C ARG A 349 -15.47 -2.42 -26.71
#